data_AF-A0AAD1FJL3-F1
#
_entry.id   AF-A0AAD1FJL3-F1
#
_cell.length_a   1.000
_cell.length_b   1.000
_cell.length_c   1.000
_cell.angle_alpha   90.00
_cell.angle_beta   90.00
_cell.angle_gamma   90.00
#
_symmetry.space_group_name_H-M   'P 1'
#
loop_
_entity.id
_entity.type
_entity.pdbx_description
1 polymer ?
#
loop_
_entity_poly.entity_id
_entity_poly.type
_entity_poly.pdbx_seq_one_letter_code
_entity_poly.pdbx_strand_id
1 'polypeptide(L)'
;MKKKVIVGIVSILVLVSGGIFYMTHSTLNSHDDVSNVLDEKGVKLYKHGFRLLEEQIATYIKDHYAGVRKIEFSPIFIQGDNKHSMFNANIVPAIYDKHGKKAILGGDIGNTGYENYGLLAGLHLDFNGADKEVIELEVEGQDVDVSGSKHLPNKAKLTSSKKIDENIEALVKDGQLKEVVKNDSGSPKAEVVYNTEIKKGKYWKWR
;
A
#
# COMPACT_ATOMS: atom_id res chain seq x y z
N MET A 1 14.52 18.55 72.59
CA MET A 1 13.31 17.98 71.94
C MET A 1 13.64 17.64 70.50
N LYS A 2 13.02 16.56 69.98
CA LYS A 2 13.49 15.70 68.87
C LYS A 2 13.30 16.30 67.45
N LYS A 3 13.96 15.65 66.48
CA LYS A 3 14.26 16.02 65.08
C LYS A 3 13.04 16.07 64.11
N LYS A 4 13.23 16.92 63.08
CA LYS A 4 12.69 17.09 61.70
C LYS A 4 11.81 16.00 61.05
N VAL A 5 10.81 16.44 60.25
CA VAL A 5 10.21 15.84 59.02
C VAL A 5 9.65 17.02 58.18
N ILE A 6 10.15 17.38 56.97
CA ILE A 6 9.90 16.93 55.56
C ILE A 6 8.45 17.13 55.05
N VAL A 7 8.35 17.47 53.74
CA VAL A 7 7.21 17.48 52.79
C VAL A 7 6.72 18.90 52.46
N GLY A 8 6.63 19.40 51.22
CA GLY A 8 6.83 18.83 49.88
C GLY A 8 6.12 19.76 48.88
N ILE A 9 6.86 20.30 47.91
CA ILE A 9 6.40 21.23 46.88
C ILE A 9 5.60 20.46 45.81
N VAL A 10 4.30 20.76 45.65
CA VAL A 10 3.61 20.80 44.34
C VAL A 10 2.40 21.73 44.49
N SER A 11 2.46 22.93 43.93
CA SER A 11 1.29 23.79 43.76
C SER A 11 1.25 24.29 42.32
N ILE A 12 0.32 23.69 41.57
CA ILE A 12 -0.56 24.35 40.60
C ILE A 12 0.16 25.16 39.50
N LEU A 13 0.43 24.47 38.39
CA LEU A 13 0.51 25.07 37.05
C LEU A 13 -0.56 24.41 36.16
N VAL A 14 -1.83 24.70 36.47
CA VAL A 14 -2.96 24.44 35.56
C VAL A 14 -3.60 25.79 35.28
N LEU A 15 -3.00 26.56 34.37
CA LEU A 15 -3.60 27.76 33.78
C LEU A 15 -2.98 28.02 32.39
N VAL A 16 -3.18 27.10 31.43
CA VAL A 16 -3.38 27.44 30.00
C VAL A 16 -4.20 26.32 29.34
N SER A 17 -5.44 26.13 29.78
CA SER A 17 -6.43 25.28 29.10
C SER A 17 -7.66 26.14 28.81
N GLY A 18 -7.66 26.79 27.65
CA GLY A 18 -8.78 27.65 27.26
C GLY A 18 -8.41 28.64 26.17
N GLY A 19 -8.34 28.15 24.94
CA GLY A 19 -8.51 29.01 23.77
C GLY A 19 -7.25 29.39 23.01
N ILE A 20 -6.69 28.46 22.23
CA ILE A 20 -6.42 28.64 20.79
C ILE A 20 -6.65 27.26 20.12
N PHE A 21 -7.92 26.88 19.98
CA PHE A 21 -8.33 25.88 18.99
C PHE A 21 -9.14 26.64 17.94
N TYR A 22 -8.44 27.44 17.15
CA TYR A 22 -9.01 28.14 16.00
C TYR A 22 -8.19 27.78 14.78
N MET A 23 -8.84 27.00 13.90
CA MET A 23 -8.55 26.86 12.47
C MET A 23 -7.08 26.61 12.09
N THR A 24 -6.64 25.38 12.29
CA THR A 24 -5.73 24.76 11.32
C THR A 24 -6.58 24.07 10.25
N HIS A 25 -7.33 24.87 9.47
CA HIS A 25 -7.47 24.56 8.05
C HIS A 25 -6.13 24.92 7.42
N SER A 26 -5.10 24.12 7.72
CA SER A 26 -3.85 24.15 6.98
C SER A 26 -4.24 23.86 5.55
N THR A 27 -4.20 24.91 4.73
CA THR A 27 -4.21 24.93 3.27
C THR A 27 -3.96 23.55 2.70
N LEU A 28 -5.05 22.82 2.47
CA LEU A 28 -5.05 21.54 1.79
C LEU A 28 -4.50 21.88 0.40
N ASN A 29 -3.25 21.52 0.13
CA ASN A 29 -2.73 21.58 -1.22
C ASN A 29 -3.77 20.86 -2.08
N SER A 30 -4.42 21.55 -3.02
CA SER A 30 -5.53 20.99 -3.80
C SER A 30 -5.14 19.76 -4.64
N HIS A 31 -3.86 19.37 -4.59
CA HIS A 31 -3.28 18.17 -5.15
C HIS A 31 -3.46 16.92 -4.29
N ASP A 32 -3.71 17.01 -2.99
CA ASP A 32 -3.86 15.84 -2.09
C ASP A 32 -5.31 15.56 -1.69
N ASP A 33 -6.24 16.47 -2.02
CA ASP A 33 -7.66 16.34 -1.68
C ASP A 33 -8.39 15.36 -2.59
N VAL A 34 -8.67 14.17 -2.08
CA VAL A 34 -9.44 13.12 -2.76
C VAL A 34 -10.94 13.22 -2.51
N SER A 35 -11.42 14.14 -1.68
CA SER A 35 -12.86 14.29 -1.36
C SER A 35 -13.71 14.68 -2.57
N ASN A 36 -13.09 15.32 -3.57
CA ASN A 36 -13.74 15.64 -4.84
C ASN A 36 -13.88 14.44 -5.79
N VAL A 37 -13.35 13.27 -5.41
CA VAL A 37 -13.24 12.07 -6.26
C VAL A 37 -13.78 10.82 -5.55
N LEU A 38 -13.58 10.65 -4.25
CA LEU A 38 -14.13 9.54 -3.47
C LEU A 38 -14.92 10.10 -2.30
N ASP A 39 -16.14 9.59 -2.11
CA ASP A 39 -16.89 9.80 -0.88
C ASP A 39 -16.31 8.93 0.26
N GLU A 40 -16.87 9.05 1.46
CA GLU A 40 -16.38 8.29 2.62
C GLU A 40 -16.44 6.77 2.41
N LYS A 41 -17.48 6.27 1.73
CA LYS A 41 -17.64 4.85 1.40
C LYS A 41 -16.54 4.40 0.42
N GLY A 42 -16.30 5.18 -0.63
CA GLY A 42 -15.25 4.95 -1.62
C GLY A 42 -13.86 4.95 -0.99
N VAL A 43 -13.54 5.93 -0.14
CA VAL A 43 -12.26 5.94 0.59
C VAL A 43 -12.07 4.66 1.39
N LYS A 44 -13.11 4.18 2.08
CA LYS A 44 -13.05 2.93 2.85
C LYS A 44 -12.85 1.71 1.96
N LEU A 45 -13.62 1.58 0.88
CA LEU A 45 -13.51 0.49 -0.10
C LEU A 45 -12.10 0.42 -0.70
N TYR A 46 -11.53 1.55 -1.10
CA TYR A 46 -10.20 1.60 -1.70
C TYR A 46 -9.13 1.20 -0.71
N LYS A 47 -9.16 1.76 0.51
CA LYS A 47 -8.21 1.34 1.56
C LYS A 47 -8.28 -0.15 1.85
N HIS A 48 -9.50 -0.72 1.85
CA HIS A 48 -9.70 -2.13 2.13
C HIS A 48 -9.20 -3.01 0.98
N GLY A 49 -9.63 -2.74 -0.25
CA GLY A 49 -9.23 -3.52 -1.41
C GLY A 49 -7.73 -3.46 -1.70
N PHE A 50 -7.14 -2.27 -1.63
CA PHE A 50 -5.70 -2.12 -1.81
C PHE A 50 -4.91 -2.79 -0.68
N ARG A 51 -5.40 -2.81 0.58
CA ARG A 51 -4.77 -3.59 1.64
C ARG A 51 -4.68 -5.08 1.27
N LEU A 52 -5.76 -5.65 0.72
CA LEU A 52 -5.79 -7.05 0.32
C LEU A 52 -4.87 -7.31 -0.89
N LEU A 53 -4.81 -6.38 -1.85
CA LEU A 53 -3.86 -6.44 -2.96
C LEU A 53 -2.39 -6.40 -2.49
N GLU A 54 -2.06 -5.48 -1.57
CA GLU A 54 -0.72 -5.40 -0.98
C GLU A 54 -0.35 -6.70 -0.25
N GLU A 55 -1.28 -7.28 0.52
CA GLU A 55 -1.10 -8.58 1.17
C GLU A 55 -0.88 -9.69 0.13
N GLN A 56 -1.63 -9.73 -0.97
CA GLN A 56 -1.47 -10.71 -2.05
C GLN A 56 -0.06 -10.65 -2.66
N ILE A 57 0.38 -9.46 -3.06
CA ILE A 57 1.69 -9.24 -3.66
C ILE A 57 2.81 -9.59 -2.66
N ALA A 58 2.69 -9.12 -1.41
CA ALA A 58 3.68 -9.37 -0.39
C ALA A 58 3.79 -10.86 -0.04
N THR A 59 2.66 -11.56 0.10
CA THR A 59 2.63 -13.00 0.34
C THR A 59 3.32 -13.75 -0.81
N TYR A 60 2.98 -13.45 -2.06
CA TYR A 60 3.60 -14.13 -3.21
C TYR A 60 5.12 -13.94 -3.23
N ILE A 61 5.60 -12.71 -3.09
CA ILE A 61 7.05 -12.43 -3.08
C ILE A 61 7.73 -13.14 -1.91
N LYS A 62 7.12 -13.11 -0.71
CA LYS A 62 7.68 -13.77 0.47
C LYS A 62 7.74 -15.28 0.34
N ASP A 63 6.78 -15.90 -0.32
CA ASP A 63 6.71 -17.35 -0.42
C ASP A 63 7.59 -17.88 -1.55
N HIS A 64 7.81 -17.09 -2.61
CA HIS A 64 8.47 -17.55 -3.83
C HIS A 64 9.82 -16.91 -4.15
N TYR A 65 10.28 -15.90 -3.40
CA TYR A 65 11.58 -15.26 -3.64
C TYR A 65 12.46 -15.22 -2.40
N ALA A 66 13.60 -15.91 -2.46
CA ALA A 66 14.69 -15.75 -1.50
C ALA A 66 15.49 -14.49 -1.81
N GLY A 67 16.15 -13.94 -0.78
CA GLY A 67 17.03 -12.77 -0.92
C GLY A 67 16.32 -11.42 -0.76
N VAL A 68 15.01 -11.41 -0.57
CA VAL A 68 14.23 -10.21 -0.25
C VAL A 68 14.32 -9.93 1.25
N ARG A 69 14.60 -8.69 1.62
CA ARG A 69 14.69 -8.22 3.01
C ARG A 69 13.47 -7.41 3.41
N LYS A 70 12.94 -6.60 2.50
CA LYS A 70 11.80 -5.70 2.75
C LYS A 70 10.96 -5.55 1.49
N ILE A 71 9.66 -5.42 1.67
CA ILE A 71 8.67 -5.01 0.66
C ILE A 71 8.00 -3.75 1.19
N GLU A 72 7.84 -2.73 0.36
CA GLU A 72 7.08 -1.54 0.72
C GLU A 72 6.18 -1.10 -0.43
N PHE A 73 5.10 -0.40 -0.09
CA PHE A 73 4.14 0.10 -1.06
C PHE A 73 4.07 1.62 -1.02
N SER A 74 3.89 2.22 -2.19
CA SER A 74 3.51 3.63 -2.30
C SER A 74 2.12 3.89 -1.71
N PRO A 75 1.74 5.15 -1.49
CA PRO A 75 0.33 5.50 -1.36
C PRO A 75 -0.48 4.99 -2.57
N ILE A 76 -1.80 4.87 -2.38
CA ILE A 76 -2.78 4.64 -3.44
C ILE A 76 -2.94 5.95 -4.22
N PHE A 77 -2.50 5.95 -5.47
CA PHE A 77 -2.58 7.12 -6.34
C PHE A 77 -3.83 7.08 -7.19
N ILE A 78 -4.73 8.02 -6.96
CA ILE A 78 -5.93 8.26 -7.76
C ILE A 78 -5.60 9.20 -8.92
N GLN A 79 -5.97 8.78 -10.11
CA GLN A 79 -5.89 9.55 -11.34
C GLN A 79 -7.25 9.66 -11.98
N GLY A 80 -7.46 10.81 -12.63
CA GLY A 80 -8.73 11.15 -13.24
C GLY A 80 -9.74 11.78 -12.29
N ASP A 81 -10.96 11.94 -12.78
CA ASP A 81 -12.11 12.53 -12.11
C ASP A 81 -13.36 11.68 -12.42
N ASN A 82 -14.39 11.79 -11.58
CA ASN A 82 -15.61 10.98 -11.73
C ASN A 82 -16.51 11.46 -12.89
N LYS A 83 -16.00 12.28 -13.81
CA LYS A 83 -16.81 13.02 -14.78
C LYS A 83 -16.34 12.88 -16.22
N HIS A 84 -15.04 13.01 -16.51
CA HIS A 84 -14.56 13.14 -17.89
C HIS A 84 -13.28 12.36 -18.23
N SER A 85 -12.55 11.86 -17.24
CA SER A 85 -11.31 11.09 -17.45
C SER A 85 -11.46 9.67 -16.92
N MET A 86 -10.74 8.71 -17.53
CA MET A 86 -10.72 7.34 -17.03
C MET A 86 -10.17 7.34 -15.61
N PHE A 87 -11.07 7.15 -14.65
CA PHE A 87 -10.73 7.01 -13.24
C PHE A 87 -9.85 5.77 -13.09
N ASN A 88 -8.70 5.93 -12.42
CA ASN A 88 -7.77 4.84 -12.18
C ASN A 88 -7.12 5.01 -10.81
N ALA A 89 -6.79 3.90 -10.14
CA ALA A 89 -6.06 3.88 -8.89
C ALA A 89 -4.95 2.84 -8.94
N ASN A 90 -3.74 3.22 -8.55
CA ASN A 90 -2.58 2.34 -8.58
C ASN A 90 -1.71 2.51 -7.34
N ILE A 91 -1.05 1.44 -6.94
CA ILE A 91 0.08 1.43 -6.02
C ILE A 91 1.35 1.05 -6.78
N VAL A 92 2.49 1.34 -6.17
CA VAL A 92 3.80 0.97 -6.68
C VAL A 92 4.52 0.14 -5.62
N PRO A 93 4.63 -1.19 -5.80
CA PRO A 93 5.43 -2.03 -4.94
C PRO A 93 6.91 -1.77 -5.15
N ALA A 94 7.69 -1.82 -4.09
CA ALA A 94 9.15 -1.85 -4.14
C ALA A 94 9.69 -2.96 -3.25
N ILE A 95 10.78 -3.58 -3.70
CA ILE A 95 11.48 -4.65 -2.99
C ILE A 95 12.90 -4.22 -2.69
N TYR A 96 13.37 -4.62 -1.51
CA TYR A 96 14.74 -4.43 -1.07
C TYR A 96 15.41 -5.79 -0.96
N ASP A 97 16.57 -5.93 -1.57
CA ASP A 97 17.42 -7.10 -1.36
C ASP A 97 18.14 -7.06 0.01
N LYS A 98 18.80 -8.15 0.35
CA LYS A 98 19.62 -8.27 1.57
C LYS A 98 20.83 -7.32 1.60
N HIS A 99 21.23 -6.77 0.44
CA HIS A 99 22.30 -5.79 0.31
C HIS A 99 21.79 -4.35 0.48
N GLY A 100 20.48 -4.17 0.65
CA GLY A 100 19.86 -2.87 0.85
C GLY A 100 19.53 -2.13 -0.45
N LYS A 101 19.71 -2.74 -1.63
CA LYS A 101 19.28 -2.13 -2.89
C LYS A 101 17.76 -2.16 -2.99
N LYS A 102 17.17 -1.01 -3.32
CA LYS A 102 15.75 -0.86 -3.64
C LYS A 102 15.55 -1.04 -5.13
N ALA A 103 14.54 -1.82 -5.52
CA ALA A 103 14.03 -1.87 -6.88
C ALA A 103 12.51 -1.73 -6.89
N ILE A 104 11.97 -1.18 -7.96
CA ILE A 104 10.55 -0.85 -8.08
C ILE A 104 9.90 -1.81 -9.07
N LEU A 105 8.74 -2.35 -8.70
CA LEU A 105 7.92 -3.18 -9.58
C LEU A 105 7.00 -2.30 -10.45
N GLY A 106 6.77 -2.78 -11.66
CA GLY A 106 6.07 -2.14 -12.76
C GLY A 106 6.90 -1.07 -13.45
N GLY A 107 6.46 -0.66 -14.64
CA GLY A 107 7.14 0.37 -15.43
C GLY A 107 8.19 -0.18 -16.36
N ASP A 108 9.04 0.70 -16.88
CA ASP A 108 9.95 0.32 -17.96
C ASP A 108 11.32 -0.10 -17.39
N ILE A 109 11.81 -1.25 -17.84
CA ILE A 109 13.20 -1.69 -17.63
C ILE A 109 13.82 -1.81 -19.02
N GLY A 110 14.72 -0.88 -19.34
CA GLY A 110 15.19 -0.69 -20.72
C GLY A 110 14.04 -0.31 -21.64
N ASN A 111 13.77 -1.14 -22.66
CA ASN A 111 12.69 -0.93 -23.63
C ASN A 111 11.45 -1.82 -23.37
N THR A 112 11.42 -2.54 -22.24
CA THR A 112 10.31 -3.44 -21.90
C THR A 112 9.47 -2.82 -20.79
N GLY A 113 8.18 -2.66 -21.05
CA GLY A 113 7.21 -2.21 -20.05
C GLY A 113 6.63 -3.37 -19.25
N TYR A 114 6.58 -3.22 -17.93
CA TYR A 114 6.00 -4.15 -16.97
C TYR A 114 4.70 -3.59 -16.39
N GLU A 115 3.73 -4.48 -16.17
CA GLU A 115 2.38 -4.11 -15.75
C GLU A 115 2.34 -3.34 -14.41
N ASN A 116 1.32 -2.49 -14.25
CA ASN A 116 1.09 -1.73 -13.01
C ASN A 116 0.27 -2.55 -12.01
N TYR A 117 0.13 -2.07 -10.77
CA TYR A 117 -0.61 -2.76 -9.71
C TYR A 117 -1.74 -1.88 -9.20
N GLY A 118 -2.98 -2.30 -9.39
CA GLY A 118 -4.14 -1.48 -9.03
C GLY A 118 -5.41 -1.90 -9.74
N LEU A 119 -6.31 -0.92 -9.95
CA LEU A 119 -7.58 -1.17 -10.63
C LEU A 119 -7.37 -1.73 -12.03
N LEU A 120 -8.12 -2.78 -12.37
CA LEU A 120 -8.02 -3.52 -13.63
C LEU A 120 -6.63 -4.14 -13.89
N ALA A 121 -5.76 -4.15 -12.88
CA ALA A 121 -4.42 -4.69 -12.93
C ALA A 121 -4.13 -5.46 -11.64
N GLY A 122 -5.02 -6.41 -11.33
CA GLY A 122 -5.00 -7.24 -10.13
C GLY A 122 -6.11 -6.96 -9.11
N LEU A 123 -6.87 -5.87 -9.27
CA LEU A 123 -7.92 -5.48 -8.32
C LEU A 123 -9.16 -4.91 -9.03
N HIS A 124 -10.34 -5.34 -8.62
CA HIS A 124 -11.62 -4.74 -8.98
C HIS A 124 -12.40 -4.36 -7.72
N LEU A 125 -13.03 -3.19 -7.74
CA LEU A 125 -13.70 -2.56 -6.61
C LEU A 125 -15.05 -2.00 -7.05
N ASP A 126 -16.11 -2.39 -6.37
CA ASP A 126 -17.46 -1.88 -6.62
C ASP A 126 -18.33 -1.92 -5.35
N PHE A 127 -19.58 -1.50 -5.48
CA PHE A 127 -20.64 -1.73 -4.51
C PHE A 127 -21.78 -2.52 -5.16
N ASN A 128 -22.30 -3.52 -4.44
CA ASN A 128 -23.49 -4.22 -4.92
C ASN A 128 -24.77 -3.37 -4.73
N GLY A 129 -25.92 -3.86 -5.21
CA GLY A 129 -27.21 -3.17 -5.10
C GLY A 129 -27.73 -2.93 -3.68
N ALA A 130 -27.02 -3.38 -2.64
CA ALA A 130 -27.29 -3.13 -1.23
C ALA A 130 -26.21 -2.24 -0.57
N ASP A 131 -25.43 -1.50 -1.37
CA ASP A 131 -24.33 -0.64 -0.93
C ASP A 131 -23.22 -1.38 -0.14
N LYS A 132 -23.06 -2.69 -0.34
CA LYS A 132 -21.97 -3.45 0.30
C LYS A 132 -20.77 -3.51 -0.63
N GLU A 133 -19.59 -3.41 -0.03
CA GLU A 133 -18.29 -3.52 -0.70
C GLU A 133 -18.23 -4.83 -1.52
N VAL A 134 -17.84 -4.71 -2.79
CA VAL A 134 -17.42 -5.80 -3.66
C VAL A 134 -15.93 -5.61 -3.93
N ILE A 135 -15.13 -6.60 -3.55
CA ILE A 135 -13.68 -6.58 -3.74
C ILE A 135 -13.28 -7.89 -4.40
N GLU A 136 -12.69 -7.80 -5.58
CA GLU A 136 -12.18 -8.97 -6.31
C GLU A 136 -10.69 -8.79 -6.58
N LEU A 137 -9.93 -9.85 -6.30
CA LEU A 137 -8.51 -9.91 -6.64
C LEU A 137 -8.31 -10.87 -7.81
N GLU A 138 -7.43 -10.50 -8.73
CA GLU A 138 -7.04 -11.41 -9.81
C GLU A 138 -6.16 -12.53 -9.25
N VAL A 139 -6.51 -13.76 -9.58
CA VAL A 139 -5.76 -14.98 -9.26
C VAL A 139 -5.67 -15.79 -10.54
N GLU A 140 -4.48 -15.83 -11.13
CA GLU A 140 -4.19 -16.69 -12.30
C GLU A 140 -5.17 -16.43 -13.47
N GLY A 141 -5.50 -15.15 -13.70
CA GLY A 141 -6.41 -14.70 -14.75
C GLY A 141 -7.90 -14.77 -14.42
N GLN A 142 -8.26 -15.07 -13.16
CA GLN A 142 -9.65 -15.10 -12.69
C GLN A 142 -9.88 -14.11 -11.56
N ASP A 143 -11.02 -13.42 -11.60
CA ASP A 143 -11.44 -12.54 -10.50
C ASP A 143 -12.03 -13.37 -9.35
N VAL A 144 -11.40 -13.26 -8.18
CA VAL A 144 -11.81 -13.97 -6.97
C VAL A 144 -12.38 -12.96 -5.98
N ASP A 145 -13.69 -13.10 -5.69
CA ASP A 145 -14.39 -12.31 -4.68
C ASP A 145 -13.80 -12.54 -3.29
N VAL A 146 -13.27 -11.48 -2.67
CA VAL A 146 -12.73 -11.44 -1.31
C VAL A 146 -13.48 -10.47 -0.40
N SER A 147 -14.68 -10.03 -0.80
CA SER A 147 -15.53 -9.10 -0.07
C SER A 147 -15.71 -9.50 1.39
N GLY A 148 -15.55 -8.53 2.30
CA GLY A 148 -15.67 -8.73 3.75
C GLY A 148 -14.50 -9.44 4.43
N SER A 149 -13.48 -9.90 3.68
CA SER A 149 -12.28 -10.52 4.26
C SER A 149 -11.39 -9.46 4.91
N LYS A 150 -11.08 -9.60 6.20
CA LYS A 150 -10.20 -8.64 6.91
C LYS A 150 -8.74 -8.69 6.45
N HIS A 151 -8.31 -9.86 5.99
CA HIS A 151 -6.98 -10.18 5.48
C HIS A 151 -7.13 -11.11 4.28
N LEU A 152 -6.07 -11.22 3.49
CA LEU A 152 -5.98 -12.05 2.29
C LEU A 152 -6.44 -13.49 2.58
N PRO A 153 -7.57 -13.93 2.03
CA PRO A 153 -8.04 -15.30 2.22
C PRO A 153 -7.18 -16.28 1.40
N ASN A 154 -7.08 -17.53 1.83
CA ASN A 154 -6.27 -18.55 1.15
C ASN A 154 -6.62 -18.72 -0.34
N LYS A 155 -7.91 -18.60 -0.69
CA LYS A 155 -8.40 -18.69 -2.08
C LYS A 155 -7.89 -17.58 -3.00
N ALA A 156 -7.36 -16.49 -2.43
CA ALA A 156 -6.83 -15.36 -3.16
C ALA A 156 -5.29 -15.33 -3.19
N LYS A 157 -4.62 -16.32 -2.59
CA LYS A 157 -3.16 -16.42 -2.67
C LYS A 157 -2.76 -16.87 -4.07
N LEU A 158 -1.74 -16.20 -4.61
CA LEU A 158 -1.14 -16.58 -5.89
C LEU A 158 -0.23 -17.79 -5.67
N THR A 159 -0.33 -18.80 -6.54
CA THR A 159 0.68 -19.88 -6.61
C THR A 159 1.65 -19.66 -7.77
N SER A 160 1.25 -18.84 -8.74
CA SER A 160 2.07 -18.36 -9.85
C SER A 160 1.71 -16.91 -10.19
N SER A 161 2.66 -16.13 -10.72
CA SER A 161 2.38 -14.78 -11.19
C SER A 161 3.41 -14.34 -12.23
N LYS A 162 3.08 -14.55 -13.51
CA LYS A 162 3.92 -14.09 -14.63
C LYS A 162 4.29 -12.61 -14.51
N LYS A 163 3.31 -11.79 -14.13
CA LYS A 163 3.44 -10.36 -13.88
C LYS A 163 4.54 -10.01 -12.87
N ILE A 164 4.56 -10.67 -11.72
CA ILE A 164 5.59 -10.41 -10.68
C ILE A 164 6.91 -11.07 -11.10
N ASP A 165 6.83 -12.27 -11.66
CA ASP A 165 8.00 -13.09 -11.98
C ASP A 165 8.88 -12.45 -13.04
N GLU A 166 8.32 -12.14 -14.21
CA GLU A 166 9.07 -11.54 -15.30
C GLU A 166 9.68 -10.19 -14.90
N ASN A 167 8.99 -9.45 -14.03
CA ASN A 167 9.48 -8.17 -13.55
C ASN A 167 10.66 -8.32 -12.59
N ILE A 168 10.59 -9.20 -11.59
CA ILE A 168 11.71 -9.43 -10.65
C ILE A 168 12.91 -10.00 -11.39
N GLU A 169 12.71 -10.96 -12.30
CA GLU A 169 13.78 -11.52 -13.13
C GLU A 169 14.49 -10.43 -13.95
N ALA A 170 13.73 -9.51 -14.54
CA ALA A 170 14.29 -8.38 -15.26
C ALA A 170 15.09 -7.42 -14.38
N LEU A 171 14.61 -7.11 -13.18
CA LEU A 171 15.32 -6.26 -12.21
C LEU A 171 16.64 -6.91 -11.73
N VAL A 172 16.66 -8.23 -11.57
CA VAL A 172 17.89 -8.98 -11.27
C VAL A 172 18.84 -8.95 -12.46
N LYS A 173 18.36 -9.20 -13.67
CA LYS A 173 19.16 -9.18 -14.91
C LYS A 173 19.76 -7.79 -15.20
N ASP A 174 19.01 -6.73 -14.91
CA ASP A 174 19.44 -5.34 -15.02
C ASP A 174 20.43 -4.94 -13.90
N GLY A 175 20.58 -5.78 -12.86
CA GLY A 175 21.50 -5.54 -11.75
C GLY A 175 20.98 -4.60 -10.66
N GLN A 176 19.70 -4.21 -10.75
CA GLN A 176 19.02 -3.42 -9.71
C GLN A 176 18.86 -4.21 -8.41
N LEU A 177 18.66 -5.53 -8.52
CA LEU A 177 18.61 -6.46 -7.39
C LEU A 177 19.79 -7.42 -7.42
N LYS A 178 20.30 -7.78 -6.23
CA LYS A 178 21.35 -8.77 -6.05
C LYS A 178 20.86 -9.95 -5.23
N GLU A 179 21.20 -11.15 -5.70
CA GLU A 179 20.94 -12.42 -4.99
C GLU A 179 19.47 -12.66 -4.63
N VAL A 180 18.56 -12.01 -5.37
CA VAL A 180 17.13 -12.32 -5.33
C VAL A 180 16.87 -13.47 -6.29
N VAL A 181 16.36 -14.60 -5.78
CA VAL A 181 16.22 -15.85 -6.54
C VAL A 181 14.86 -16.45 -6.25
N LYS A 182 14.15 -16.85 -7.33
CA LYS A 182 12.88 -17.56 -7.21
C LYS A 182 13.12 -18.97 -6.68
N ASN A 183 12.50 -19.32 -5.55
CA ASN A 183 12.48 -20.66 -4.97
C ASN A 183 11.42 -20.80 -3.88
N ASP A 184 11.15 -22.03 -3.46
CA ASP A 184 10.14 -22.35 -2.45
C ASP A 184 10.59 -22.07 -1.01
N SER A 185 11.86 -21.69 -0.79
CA SER A 185 12.33 -21.27 0.53
C SER A 185 11.87 -19.85 0.87
N GLY A 186 11.68 -19.02 -0.16
CA GLY A 186 11.17 -17.66 -0.04
C GLY A 186 11.99 -16.77 0.90
N SER A 187 11.34 -15.70 1.37
CA SER A 187 11.82 -14.76 2.37
C SER A 187 10.74 -14.54 3.45
N PRO A 188 10.41 -15.57 4.27
CA PRO A 188 9.33 -15.49 5.26
C PRO A 188 9.55 -14.39 6.32
N LYS A 189 10.82 -14.01 6.55
CA LYS A 189 11.23 -12.96 7.48
C LYS A 189 11.32 -11.56 6.85
N ALA A 190 11.02 -11.41 5.55
CA ALA A 190 11.02 -10.09 4.94
C ALA A 190 9.99 -9.18 5.62
N GLU A 191 10.41 -7.96 5.92
CA GLU A 191 9.55 -6.89 6.45
C GLU A 191 8.57 -6.45 5.36
N VAL A 192 7.33 -6.13 5.74
CA VAL A 192 6.34 -5.58 4.80
C VAL A 192 5.80 -4.27 5.36
N VAL A 193 5.95 -3.20 4.59
CA VAL A 193 5.42 -1.87 4.91
C VAL A 193 4.26 -1.57 3.98
N TYR A 194 3.06 -1.84 4.49
CA TYR A 194 1.79 -1.56 3.85
C TYR A 194 1.44 -0.07 3.88
N ASN A 195 0.76 0.45 2.85
CA ASN A 195 0.43 1.87 2.76
C ASN A 195 -0.92 2.13 2.09
N THR A 196 -1.95 2.30 2.91
CA THR A 196 -3.30 2.64 2.45
C THR A 196 -3.60 4.14 2.48
N GLU A 197 -2.57 5.00 2.54
CA GLU A 197 -2.74 6.44 2.30
C GLU A 197 -3.23 6.64 0.85
N ILE A 198 -4.20 7.52 0.64
CA ILE A 198 -4.70 7.84 -0.71
C ILE A 198 -4.23 9.25 -1.10
N LYS A 199 -3.64 9.38 -2.29
CA LYS A 199 -3.20 10.66 -2.86
C LYS A 199 -3.75 10.83 -4.26
N LYS A 200 -4.04 12.06 -4.67
CA LYS A 200 -4.32 12.35 -6.07
C LYS A 200 -3.00 12.63 -6.80
N GLY A 201 -2.81 12.00 -7.96
CA GLY A 201 -1.60 12.21 -8.74
C GLY A 201 -1.14 11.01 -9.53
N LYS A 202 -0.03 11.22 -10.24
CA LYS A 202 0.57 10.25 -11.16
C LYS A 202 1.47 9.29 -10.38
N TYR A 203 1.10 8.01 -10.27
CA TYR A 203 1.85 7.01 -9.51
C TYR A 203 3.29 6.84 -9.99
N TRP A 204 3.57 7.04 -11.29
CA TRP A 204 4.93 6.92 -11.83
C TRP A 204 5.88 8.02 -11.34
N LYS A 205 5.39 9.09 -10.69
CA LYS A 205 6.26 10.06 -10.01
C LYS A 205 6.85 9.55 -8.70
N TRP A 206 6.37 8.41 -8.20
CA TRP A 206 6.94 7.73 -7.03
C TRP A 206 8.14 6.85 -7.39
N ARG A 207 8.34 6.59 -8.68
CA ARG A 207 9.43 5.76 -9.20
C ARG A 207 10.78 6.48 -9.12
#